data_AF-A0AAE6EF29-F1
#
_entry.id   AF-A0AAE6EF29-F1
#
_cell.length_a   1.000
_cell.length_b   1.000
_cell.length_c   1.000
_cell.angle_alpha   90.00
_cell.angle_beta   90.00
_cell.angle_gamma   90.00
#
_symmetry.space_group_name_H-M   'P 1'
#
loop_
_entity.id
_entity.type
_entity.pdbx_description
1 polymer ?
#
loop_
_entity_poly.entity_id
_entity_poly.type
_entity_poly.pdbx_seq_one_letter_code
_entity_poly.pdbx_strand_id
1 'polypeptide(L)' 'MIGRPLGPQRVAFPLRIEPAILSAIRQTASDESRSINAQIEILLKEALRHRAAADAANEPTG' A
#
# COMPACT_ATOMS: atom_id res chain seq x y z
N MET A 1 -2.59 -30.64 16.97
CA MET A 1 -2.84 -29.51 16.05
C MET A 1 -2.01 -28.33 16.53
N ILE A 2 -0.87 -28.07 15.88
CA ILE A 2 -0.01 -26.92 16.23
C ILE A 2 -0.60 -25.73 15.48
N GLY A 3 -1.19 -24.79 16.21
CA GLY A 3 -1.77 -23.58 15.64
C GLY A 3 -0.75 -22.85 14.77
N ARG A 4 -1.18 -22.46 13.57
CA ARG A 4 -0.39 -21.61 12.67
C ARG A 4 0.15 -20.42 13.47
N PRO A 5 1.46 -20.09 13.41
CA PRO A 5 1.99 -18.94 14.11
C PRO A 5 1.20 -17.69 13.71
N LEU A 6 0.91 -16.82 14.70
CA LEU A 6 0.26 -15.54 14.46
C LEU A 6 1.10 -14.80 13.41
N GLY A 7 0.52 -14.58 12.24
CA GLY A 7 1.16 -13.83 11.17
C GLY A 7 1.51 -12.41 11.63
N PRO A 8 2.31 -11.66 10.86
CA PRO A 8 2.66 -10.28 11.17
C PRO A 8 1.40 -9.48 11.57
N GLN A 9 1.52 -8.63 12.59
CA GLN A 9 0.42 -7.78 13.07
C GLN A 9 -0.07 -6.90 11.93
N ARG A 10 -1.17 -7.31 11.28
CA ARG A 10 -1.83 -6.61 10.19
C ARG A 10 -3.18 -6.13 10.69
N VAL A 11 -3.42 -4.83 10.63
CA VAL A 11 -4.72 -4.25 10.96
C VAL A 11 -5.61 -4.34 9.73
N ALA A 12 -6.78 -4.96 9.88
CA ALA A 12 -7.80 -4.96 8.84
C ALA A 12 -8.51 -3.61 8.85
N PHE A 13 -8.45 -2.88 7.74
CA PHE A 13 -9.10 -1.58 7.59
C PHE A 13 -10.07 -1.62 6.40
N PRO A 14 -11.34 -1.24 6.57
CA PRO A 14 -12.29 -1.16 5.46
C PRO A 14 -11.91 0.03 4.56
N LEU A 15 -11.39 -0.27 3.37
CA LEU A 15 -10.99 0.73 2.40
C LEU A 15 -12.03 0.83 1.28
N ARG A 16 -12.52 2.05 1.02
CA ARG A 16 -13.39 2.35 -0.13
C ARG A 16 -12.51 2.71 -1.31
N ILE A 17 -12.54 1.90 -2.37
CA ILE A 17 -11.75 2.10 -3.60
C ILE A 17 -12.71 2.02 -4.78
N GLU A 18 -12.51 2.87 -5.78
CA GLU A 18 -13.23 2.74 -7.04
C GLU A 18 -12.90 1.40 -7.74
N PRO A 19 -13.89 0.73 -8.35
CA PRO A 19 -13.68 -0.55 -9.00
C PRO A 19 -12.62 -0.53 -10.10
N ALA A 20 -12.52 0.58 -10.85
CA ALA A 20 -11.53 0.73 -11.92
C ALA A 20 -10.09 0.74 -11.38
N ILE A 21 -9.87 1.44 -10.27
CA ILE A 21 -8.57 1.49 -9.58
C ILE A 21 -8.23 0.10 -9.02
N LEU A 22 -9.18 -0.58 -8.39
CA LEU A 22 -8.96 -1.93 -7.87
C LEU A 22 -8.57 -2.92 -8.98
N SER A 23 -9.17 -2.81 -10.17
CA SER A 23 -8.81 -3.61 -11.33
C SER A 23 -7.37 -3.35 -11.80
N ALA A 24 -6.94 -2.08 -11.86
CA ALA A 24 -5.57 -1.73 -12.20
C ALA A 24 -4.55 -2.25 -11.17
N ILE A 25 -4.88 -2.16 -9.88
CA ILE A 25 -4.05 -2.73 -8.80
C ILE A 25 -3.98 -4.25 -8.92
N ARG A 26 -5.10 -4.91 -9.25
CA ARG A 26 -5.13 -6.36 -9.44
C ARG A 26 -4.24 -6.80 -10.59
N GLN A 27 -4.27 -6.09 -11.72
CA GLN A 27 -3.42 -6.38 -12.88
C GLN A 27 -1.94 -6.24 -12.52
N THR A 28 -1.55 -5.10 -11.96
CA THR A 28 -0.15 -4.85 -11.58
C THR A 28 0.35 -5.82 -10.51
N ALA A 29 -0.49 -6.17 -9.53
CA ALA A 29 -0.16 -7.21 -8.54
C ALA A 29 0.06 -8.59 -9.19
N SER A 30 -0.75 -8.95 -10.19
CA SER A 30 -0.59 -10.19 -10.94
C SER A 30 0.71 -10.20 -11.74
N ASP A 31 1.04 -9.09 -12.42
CA ASP A 31 2.26 -8.96 -13.22
C ASP A 31 3.52 -9.10 -12.34
N GLU A 32 3.46 -8.62 -11.09
CA GLU A 32 4.57 -8.68 -10.14
C GLU A 32 4.56 -9.92 -9.22
N SER A 33 3.64 -10.87 -9.45
CA SER A 33 3.47 -12.09 -8.63
C SER A 33 3.28 -11.79 -7.13
N ARG A 34 2.49 -10.76 -6.82
CA ARG A 34 2.20 -10.29 -5.46
C ARG A 34 0.72 -10.40 -5.14
N SER A 35 0.41 -10.47 -3.84
CA SER A 35 -0.97 -10.33 -3.38
C SER A 35 -1.44 -8.89 -3.57
N ILE A 36 -2.74 -8.71 -3.81
CA ILE A 36 -3.36 -7.38 -3.94
C ILE A 36 -3.07 -6.50 -2.71
N ASN A 37 -3.13 -7.07 -1.50
CA ASN A 37 -2.85 -6.33 -0.27
C ASN A 37 -1.39 -5.87 -0.19
N ALA A 38 -0.45 -6.70 -0.66
CA ALA A 38 0.96 -6.32 -0.72
C ALA A 38 1.18 -5.17 -1.72
N GLN A 39 0.51 -5.22 -2.86
CA GLN A 39 0.57 -4.14 -3.86
C GLN A 39 0.01 -2.83 -3.31
N ILE A 40 -1.14 -2.88 -2.63
CA ILE A 40 -1.73 -1.71 -1.96
C ILE A 40 -0.75 -1.14 -0.94
N GLU A 41 -0.10 -1.97 -0.14
CA GLU A 41 0.86 -1.51 0.86
C GLU A 41 2.08 -0.79 0.24
N ILE A 42 2.60 -1.31 -0.88
CA ILE A 42 3.70 -0.68 -1.62
C ILE A 42 3.28 0.68 -2.18
N LEU A 43 2.14 0.74 -2.87
CA LEU A 43 1.61 1.98 -3.45
C LEU A 43 1.37 3.05 -2.38
N LEU A 44 0.83 2.67 -1.22
CA LEU A 44 0.65 3.58 -0.09
C LEU A 44 1.98 4.09 0.45
N LYS A 45 2.98 3.21 0.60
CA LYS A 45 4.34 3.60 1.03
C LYS A 45 4.99 4.57 0.04
N GLU A 46 4.84 4.33 -1.26
CA GLU A 46 5.34 5.22 -2.31
C GLU A 46 4.66 6.58 -2.30
N ALA A 47 3.33 6.61 -2.23
CA ALA A 47 2.57 7.85 -2.15
C ALA A 47 2.93 8.68 -0.91
N LEU A 48 3.08 8.03 0.24
CA LEU A 48 3.51 8.69 1.48
C LEU A 48 4.94 9.22 1.39
N ARG A 49 5.88 8.45 0.82
CA ARG A 49 7.25 8.91 0.58
C ARG A 49 7.29 10.10 -0.37
N HIS A 50 6.51 10.05 -1.46
CA HIS A 50 6.43 11.13 -2.43
C HIS A 50 5.84 12.40 -1.81
N ARG A 51 4.79 12.27 -0.99
CA ARG A 51 4.23 13.41 -0.25
C ARG A 51 5.21 13.96 0.78
N ALA A 52 5.87 13.11 1.56
CA ALA A 52 6.87 13.55 2.54
C ALA A 52 8.06 14.27 1.87
N ALA A 53 8.50 13.79 0.70
CA ALA A 53 9.52 14.46 -0.09
C ALA A 53 9.03 15.82 -0.64
N ALA A 54 7.78 15.90 -1.08
CA ALA A 54 7.17 17.15 -1.53
C ALA A 54 6.99 18.16 -0.37
N ASP A 55 6.64 17.68 0.82
CA ASP A 55 6.50 18.51 2.03
C ASP A 55 7.86 19.03 2.50
N ALA A 56 8.91 18.21 2.46
CA ALA A 56 10.29 18.64 2.76
C ALA A 56 10.84 19.64 1.73
N ALA A 57 10.42 19.55 0.46
CA ALA A 57 10.73 20.54 -0.57
C ALA A 57 9.93 21.85 -0.41
N ASN A 58 8.92 21.87 0.47
CA ASN A 58 8.07 23.02 0.76
C ASN A 58 8.29 23.58 2.17
N GLU A 59 9.38 23.21 2.86
CA GLU A 59 9.92 24.04 3.95
C GLU A 59 10.67 25.22 3.31
N PRO A 60 10.13 26.46 3.32
CA PRO A 60 10.94 27.61 3.01
C PRO A 60 12.00 27.72 4.11
N THR A 61 13.26 27.63 3.71
CA THR A 61 14.41 28.03 4.51
C THR A 61 14.10 29.37 5.20
N GLY A 62 13.99 29.32 6.53
CA GLY A 62 14.20 30.46 7.41
C GLY A 62 15.64 30.45 7.90
#